data_AF-A0A7I8MYU7-F1
#
_entry.id   AF-A0A7I8MYU7-F1
#
_cell.length_a   1.000
_cell.length_b   1.000
_cell.length_c   1.000
_cell.angle_alpha   90.00
_cell.angle_beta   90.00
_cell.angle_gamma   90.00
#
_symmetry.space_group_name_H-M   'P 1'
#
loop_
_entity.id
_entity.type
_entity.pdbx_description
1 polymer ?
#
loop_
_entity_poly.entity_id
_entity_poly.type
_entity_poly.pdbx_seq_one_letter_code
_entity_poly.pdbx_strand_id
1 'polypeptide(L)' 'MVSLDKLQILQIAKEICVKHRCTIVEIDFDTHVINIERPADEPELRQECMNEIEEMLALYLS' A
#
# COMPACT_ATOMS: atom_id res chain seq x y z
N MET A 1 15.49 9.66 -13.41
CA MET A 1 14.33 8.81 -13.09
C MET A 1 14.77 7.88 -11.99
N VAL A 2 14.22 8.03 -10.78
CA VAL A 2 14.54 7.17 -9.65
C VAL A 2 13.68 5.93 -9.83
N SER A 3 14.24 4.86 -10.37
CA SER A 3 13.60 3.54 -10.28
C SER A 3 13.65 3.16 -8.81
N LEU A 4 12.57 3.38 -8.06
CA LEU A 4 12.51 2.85 -6.71
C LEU A 4 12.58 1.33 -6.81
N ASP A 5 13.55 0.77 -6.10
CA ASP A 5 13.69 -0.67 -5.97
C ASP A 5 12.40 -1.21 -5.33
N LYS A 6 11.90 -2.39 -5.75
CA LYS A 6 10.63 -2.97 -5.25
C LYS A 6 10.57 -2.98 -3.71
N LEU A 7 11.74 -3.06 -3.06
CA LEU A 7 11.96 -2.92 -1.63
C LEU A 7 11.51 -1.57 -1.03
N GLN A 8 11.73 -0.46 -1.72
CA GLN A 8 11.34 0.86 -1.21
C GLN A 8 9.82 1.05 -1.30
N ILE A 9 9.19 0.60 -2.40
CA ILE A 9 7.73 0.59 -2.53
C ILE A 9 7.12 -0.26 -1.42
N LEU A 10 7.71 -1.42 -1.12
CA LEU A 10 7.30 -2.27 0.00
C LEU A 10 7.40 -1.55 1.35
N GLN A 11 8.51 -0.85 1.61
CA GLN A 11 8.70 -0.11 2.86
C GLN A 11 7.64 0.99 3.03
N ILE A 12 7.40 1.78 1.98
CA ILE A 12 6.42 2.86 2.01
C ILE A 12 5.01 2.29 2.20
N ALA A 13 4.63 1.26 1.44
CA ALA A 13 3.33 0.60 1.59
C ALA A 13 3.13 0.06 3.03
N LYS A 14 4.20 -0.47 3.64
CA LYS A 14 4.18 -0.97 5.01
C LYS A 14 4.01 0.16 6.03
N GLU A 15 4.66 1.30 5.84
CA GLU A 15 4.48 2.48 6.69
C GLU A 15 3.04 3.01 6.62
N ILE A 16 2.47 3.09 5.42
CA ILE A 16 1.07 3.50 5.21
C ILE A 16 0.12 2.51 5.91
N CYS A 17 0.35 1.21 5.74
CA CYS A 17 -0.45 0.18 6.42
C CYS A 17 -0.36 0.29 7.94
N VAL A 18 0.83 0.49 8.51
CA VAL A 18 1.00 0.68 9.96
C VAL A 18 0.27 1.93 10.45
N LYS A 19 0.37 3.04 9.72
CA LYS A 19 -0.33 4.31 10.03
C LYS A 19 -1.84 4.12 10.10
N HIS A 20 -2.40 3.35 9.17
CA HIS A 20 -3.84 3.10 9.06
C HIS A 20 -4.30 1.79 9.72
N ARG A 21 -3.45 1.17 10.55
CA ARG A 21 -3.72 -0.12 11.24
C ARG A 21 -4.16 -1.25 10.29
N CYS A 22 -3.68 -1.19 9.05
CA CYS A 22 -3.88 -2.21 8.04
C CYS A 22 -2.69 -3.18 8.03
N THR A 23 -2.92 -4.40 7.55
CA THR A 23 -1.91 -5.45 7.45
C THR A 23 -1.79 -5.87 5.99
N ILE A 24 -0.58 -5.80 5.44
CA ILE A 24 -0.31 -6.33 4.10
C ILE A 24 -0.30 -7.85 4.21
N VAL A 25 -1.16 -8.50 3.43
CA VAL A 25 -1.28 -9.97 3.37
C VAL A 25 -0.46 -10.51 2.21
N GLU A 26 -0.54 -9.85 1.06
CA GLU A 26 0.11 -10.30 -0.16
C GLU A 26 0.44 -9.11 -1.05
N ILE A 27 1.59 -9.17 -1.71
CA ILE A 27 2.01 -8.18 -2.71
C ILE A 27 2.52 -8.94 -3.92
N ASP A 28 1.90 -8.65 -5.06
CA ASP A 28 2.34 -9.10 -6.36
C ASP A 28 2.83 -7.88 -7.16
N PHE A 29 4.15 -7.80 -7.33
CA PHE A 29 4.79 -6.72 -8.08
C PHE A 29 4.69 -6.92 -9.60
N ASP A 30 4.42 -8.13 -10.07
CA ASP A 30 4.30 -8.42 -11.50
C ASP A 30 2.90 -8.02 -12.00
N THR A 31 1.87 -8.26 -11.19
CA THR A 31 0.49 -7.82 -11.48
C THR A 31 0.13 -6.47 -10.84
N HIS A 32 1.05 -5.85 -10.09
CA HIS A 32 0.82 -4.59 -9.35
C HIS A 32 -0.37 -4.67 -8.38
N VAL A 33 -0.54 -5.82 -7.73
CA VAL A 33 -1.63 -6.06 -6.77
C VAL A 33 -1.08 -6.02 -5.35
N ILE A 34 -1.74 -5.25 -4.48
CA ILE A 34 -1.44 -5.20 -3.04
C ILE A 34 -2.71 -5.59 -2.30
N ASN A 35 -2.68 -6.74 -1.64
CA ASN A 35 -3.75 -7.27 -0.81
C ASN A 35 -3.51 -6.89 0.64
N ILE A 36 -4.49 -6.20 1.23
CA ILE A 36 -4.42 -5.63 2.55
C ILE A 36 -5.63 -6.07 3.36
N GLU A 37 -5.39 -6.67 4.52
CA GLU A 37 -6.40 -6.99 5.54
C GLU A 37 -6.44 -5.93 6.62
N ARG A 38 -7.58 -5.85 7.30
CA ARG A 38 -7.79 -4.88 8.39
C ARG A 38 -8.59 -5.49 9.54
N PRO A 39 -8.54 -4.89 10.74
CA PRO A 39 -9.47 -5.22 11.80
C PRO A 39 -10.91 -4.92 11.38
N ALA A 40 -11.86 -5.79 11.74
CA ALA A 40 -13.25 -5.71 11.31
C ALA A 40 -13.99 -4.45 11.78
N ASP A 41 -13.45 -3.77 12.80
CA ASP A 41 -14.13 -2.72 13.54
C ASP A 41 -14.09 -1.31 12.90
N GLU A 42 -13.26 -1.09 11.87
CA GLU A 42 -13.07 0.27 11.30
C GLU A 42 -13.15 0.29 9.76
N PRO A 43 -14.37 0.40 9.18
CA PRO A 43 -14.63 0.38 7.74
C PRO A 43 -13.98 1.51 6.92
N GLU A 44 -13.67 2.63 7.55
CA GLU A 44 -13.23 3.87 6.90
C GLU A 44 -11.70 3.85 6.67
N LEU A 45 -10.94 3.26 7.61
CA LEU A 45 -9.48 3.18 7.54
C LEU A 45 -8.92 2.39 6.35
N ARG A 46 -9.66 1.38 5.85
CA ARG A 46 -9.25 0.64 4.64
C ARG A 46 -9.25 1.55 3.42
N GLN A 47 -10.26 2.40 3.31
CA GLN A 47 -10.42 3.25 2.14
C GLN A 47 -9.36 4.35 2.14
N GLU A 48 -9.03 4.90 3.31
CA GLU A 48 -7.89 5.80 3.48
C GLU A 48 -6.55 5.12 3.17
N CYS A 49 -6.32 3.91 3.68
CA CYS A 49 -5.09 3.16 3.40
C CYS A 49 -4.94 2.81 1.91
N MET A 50 -6.03 2.40 1.25
CA MET A 50 -6.01 2.10 -0.18
C MET A 50 -5.77 3.36 -1.01
N ASN A 51 -6.48 4.45 -0.72
CA ASN A 51 -6.29 5.72 -1.44
C ASN A 51 -4.84 6.20 -1.32
N GLU A 52 -4.26 6.17 -0.12
CA GLU A 52 -2.88 6.64 0.11
C GLU A 52 -1.85 5.76 -0.62
N ILE A 53 -2.10 4.44 -0.73
CA ILE A 53 -1.29 3.52 -1.52
C ILE A 53 -1.46 3.74 -3.03
N GLU A 54 -2.69 3.96 -3.51
CA GLU A 54 -2.96 4.26 -4.92
C GLU A 54 -2.31 5.58 -5.35
N GLU A 55 -2.40 6.63 -4.54
CA GLU A 55 -1.74 7.91 -4.80
C GLU A 55 -0.23 7.76 -4.87
N MET A 56 0.35 6.97 -3.95
CA MET A 56 1.76 6.64 -3.94
C MET A 56 2.16 5.92 -5.24
N LEU A 57 1.44 4.86 -5.62
CA LEU A 57 1.69 4.13 -6.85
C LEU A 57 1.53 5.00 -8.11
N ALA A 58 0.53 5.87 -8.15
CA ALA A 58 0.28 6.77 -9.28
C ALA A 58 1.40 7.81 -9.48
N LEU A 59 1.97 8.33 -8.38
CA LEU A 59 3.12 9.24 -8.42
C LEU A 59 4.40 8.57 -8.94
N TYR A 60 4.55 7.26 -8.74
CA TYR A 60 5.76 6.53 -9.14
C TYR A 60 5.65 5.82 -10.49
N LEU A 61 4.44 5.54 -10.97
CA LEU A 61 4.19 4.92 -12.27
C LEU A 61 3.92 5.95 -13.39
N SER A 62 3.89 7.25 -13.09
CA SER A 62 3.76 8.35 -14.08
C SER A 62 5.09 8.80 -14.68
#